data_AF-A0A257ZEU3-F1
#
_entry.id   AF-A0A257ZEU3-F1
#
_cell.length_a   1.000
_cell.length_b   1.000
_cell.length_c   1.000
_cell.angle_alpha   90.00
_cell.angle_beta   90.00
_cell.angle_gamma   90.00
#
_symmetry.space_group_name_H-M   'P 1'
#
loop_
_entity.id
_entity.type
_entity.pdbx_description
1 polymer ?
#
loop_
_entity_poly.entity_id
_entity_poly.type
_entity_poly.pdbx_seq_one_letter_code
_entity_poly.pdbx_strand_id
1 'polypeptide(L)'
;ILAIPTMLAVARRNAGWQGRVRWLTVAGLADFAAVLGVGILSQAGGLLHVPGGADTAVVQFMPLIMIPAFLVPMFILMLLLQWQRVRG
;
A
#
# COMPACT_ATOMS: atom_id res chain seq x y z
N ILE A 1 9.63 5.08 8.03
CA ILE A 1 10.33 5.87 9.08
C ILE A 1 9.36 6.37 10.18
N LEU A 2 8.16 6.87 9.86
CA LEU A 2 7.19 7.36 10.86
C LEU A 2 6.33 6.29 11.57
N ALA A 3 6.38 5.03 11.13
CA ALA A 3 5.57 3.94 11.70
C ALA A 3 5.95 3.62 13.16
N ILE A 4 7.24 3.45 13.45
CA ILE A 4 7.76 3.14 14.79
C ILE A 4 7.38 4.20 15.84
N PRO A 5 7.62 5.51 15.63
CA PRO A 5 7.22 6.52 16.61
C PRO A 5 5.70 6.61 16.77
N THR A 6 4.93 6.25 15.74
CA THR A 6 3.46 6.23 15.84
C THR A 6 2.97 5.01 16.61
N MET A 7 3.56 3.83 16.41
CA MET A 7 3.28 2.64 17.23
C MET A 7 3.58 2.90 18.72
N LEU A 8 4.70 3.56 19.02
CA LEU A 8 5.04 3.97 20.39
C LEU A 8 4.03 4.97 20.96
N ALA A 9 3.57 5.94 20.16
CA ALA A 9 2.55 6.90 20.60
C ALA A 9 1.19 6.24 20.87
N VAL A 10 0.81 5.24 20.06
CA VAL A 10 -0.40 4.43 20.26
C VAL A 10 -0.28 3.59 21.54
N ALA A 11 0.83 2.87 21.71
CA ALA A 11 1.09 2.03 22.88
C ALA A 11 1.07 2.83 24.18
N ARG A 12 1.59 4.06 24.15
CA ARG A 12 1.62 4.98 25.30
C ARG A 12 0.34 5.81 25.46
N ARG A 13 -0.66 5.66 24.58
CA ARG A 13 -1.89 6.47 24.51
C ARG A 13 -1.62 7.99 24.55
N ASN A 14 -0.54 8.44 23.92
CA ASN A 14 -0.14 9.84 23.92
C ASN A 14 -1.18 10.72 23.22
N ALA A 15 -1.44 11.93 23.74
CA ALA A 15 -2.36 12.89 23.12
C ALA A 15 -2.06 13.08 21.62
N GLY A 16 -3.10 13.04 20.77
CA GLY A 16 -2.97 13.19 19.32
C GLY A 16 -2.55 11.95 18.54
N TRP A 17 -2.41 10.78 19.17
CA TRP A 17 -2.06 9.53 18.47
C TRP A 17 -3.03 9.19 17.32
N GLN A 18 -4.32 9.47 17.50
CA GLN A 18 -5.37 9.24 16.50
C GLN A 18 -5.11 10.04 15.22
N GLY A 19 -4.69 11.31 15.35
CA GLY A 19 -4.36 12.16 14.22
C GLY A 19 -3.17 11.63 13.42
N ARG A 20 -2.13 11.14 14.11
CA ARG A 20 -0.95 10.54 13.48
C ARG A 20 -1.30 9.25 12.73
N VAL A 21 -2.14 8.40 13.33
CA VAL A 21 -2.63 7.17 12.67
C VAL A 21 -3.44 7.53 11.44
N ARG A 22 -4.40 8.47 11.54
CA ARG A 22 -5.20 8.93 10.38
C ARG A 22 -4.31 9.43 9.25
N TRP A 23 -3.29 10.24 9.56
CA TRP A 23 -2.38 10.78 8.55
C TRP A 23 -1.58 9.67 7.86
N LEU A 24 -1.05 8.71 8.62
CA LEU A 24 -0.34 7.55 8.06
C LEU A 24 -1.26 6.68 7.21
N THR A 25 -2.50 6.49 7.62
CA THR A 25 -3.50 5.74 6.85
C THR A 25 -3.76 6.41 5.50
N VAL A 26 -3.96 7.73 5.49
CA VAL A 26 -4.17 8.50 4.25
C VAL A 26 -2.93 8.45 3.36
N ALA A 27 -1.73 8.64 3.92
CA ALA A 27 -0.48 8.57 3.17
C ALA A 27 -0.27 7.19 2.53
N GLY A 28 -0.53 6.11 3.26
CA GLY A 28 -0.45 4.75 2.73
C GLY A 28 -1.47 4.46 1.63
N LEU A 29 -2.70 4.98 1.75
CA LEU A 29 -3.72 4.84 0.71
C LEU A 29 -3.35 5.61 -0.56
N ALA A 30 -2.78 6.81 -0.42
CA ALA A 30 -2.35 7.65 -1.52
C ALA A 30 -1.17 7.02 -2.29
N ASP A 31 -0.16 6.51 -1.56
CA ASP A 31 0.96 5.77 -2.14
C ASP A 31 0.48 4.55 -2.93
N PHE A 32 -0.46 3.78 -2.36
CA PHE A 32 -1.07 2.67 -3.05
C PHE A 32 -1.80 3.09 -4.34
N ALA A 33 -2.60 4.15 -4.29
CA ALA A 33 -3.29 4.68 -5.47
C ALA A 33 -2.30 5.10 -6.57
N ALA A 34 -1.15 5.68 -6.19
CA ALA A 34 -0.10 6.04 -7.13
C ALA A 34 0.50 4.78 -7.79
N VAL A 35 0.85 3.75 -7.02
CA VAL A 35 1.40 2.49 -7.56
C VAL A 35 0.39 1.76 -8.46
N LEU A 36 -0.89 1.72 -8.10
CA LEU A 36 -1.95 1.21 -8.99
C LEU A 36 -2.02 2.01 -10.28
N GLY A 37 -2.02 3.34 -10.20
CA GLY A 37 -2.05 4.21 -11.38
C GLY A 37 -0.85 3.95 -12.29
N VAL A 38 0.35 3.83 -11.73
CA VAL A 38 1.55 3.43 -12.48
C VAL A 38 1.36 2.07 -13.13
N GLY A 39 0.87 1.07 -12.39
CA GLY A 39 0.61 -0.28 -12.93
C GLY A 39 -0.38 -0.29 -14.10
N ILE A 40 -1.46 0.48 -14.02
CA ILE A 40 -2.45 0.66 -15.10
C ILE A 40 -1.80 1.36 -16.29
N LEU A 41 -1.05 2.44 -16.07
CA LEU A 41 -0.38 3.20 -17.11
C LEU A 41 0.75 2.42 -17.80
N SER A 42 1.32 1.42 -17.13
CA SER A 42 2.36 0.54 -17.68
C SER A 42 1.84 -0.63 -18.52
N GLN A 43 0.52 -0.84 -18.60
CA GLN A 43 -0.08 -1.88 -19.43
C GLN A 43 0.22 -1.68 -20.92
N ALA A 44 0.03 -2.73 -21.73
CA ALA A 44 0.22 -2.67 -23.17
C ALA A 44 -0.64 -1.54 -23.79
N GLY A 45 0.02 -0.60 -24.47
CA GLY A 45 -0.62 0.59 -25.04
C GLY A 45 -0.86 1.75 -24.06
N GLY A 46 -0.42 1.62 -22.80
CA GLY A 46 -0.48 2.68 -21.80
C GLY A 46 0.65 3.71 -21.94
N LEU A 47 0.48 4.89 -21.31
CA LEU A 47 1.43 6.01 -21.39
C LEU A 47 2.83 5.67 -20.85
N LEU A 48 2.91 4.79 -19.85
CA LEU A 48 4.16 4.34 -19.23
C LEU A 48 4.53 2.92 -19.68
N HIS A 49 4.03 2.49 -20.83
CA HIS A 49 4.32 1.17 -21.36
C HIS A 49 5.81 1.03 -21.68
N VAL A 50 6.45 0.01 -21.10
CA VAL A 50 7.83 -0.36 -21.42
C VAL A 50 7.80 -1.56 -22.37
N PRO A 51 8.38 -1.45 -23.58
CA PRO A 51 8.45 -2.56 -24.53
C PRO A 51 9.30 -3.71 -23.98
N GLY A 52 8.70 -4.90 -23.90
CA GLY A 52 9.28 -6.09 -23.28
C GLY A 52 8.15 -6.87 -22.62
N GLY A 53 7.78 -8.01 -23.19
CA GLY A 53 6.55 -8.72 -22.82
C GLY A 53 6.49 -9.02 -21.33
N ALA A 54 5.37 -8.66 -20.69
CA ALA A 54 4.95 -9.26 -19.43
C ALA A 54 4.62 -10.73 -19.71
N ASP A 55 5.67 -11.54 -19.79
CA ASP A 55 5.52 -12.96 -20.05
C ASP A 55 5.00 -13.62 -18.78
N THR A 56 3.87 -14.32 -18.88
CA THR A 56 3.35 -15.15 -17.79
C THR A 56 4.37 -16.18 -17.30
N ALA A 57 5.39 -16.51 -18.11
CA ALA A 57 6.53 -17.29 -17.70
C ALA A 57 7.35 -16.63 -16.57
N VAL A 58 7.39 -15.29 -16.48
CA VAL A 58 8.06 -14.57 -15.37
C VAL A 58 7.46 -14.96 -14.02
N VAL A 59 6.15 -15.25 -13.95
CA VAL A 59 5.51 -15.72 -12.72
C VAL A 59 6.05 -17.09 -12.29
N GLN A 60 6.41 -17.93 -13.26
CA GLN A 60 7.01 -19.25 -13.01
C GLN A 60 8.47 -19.13 -12.57
N PHE A 61 9.22 -18.16 -13.12
CA PHE A 61 10.64 -17.95 -12.78
C PHE A 61 10.85 -17.04 -11.56
N MET A 62 9.87 -16.21 -11.19
CA MET A 62 9.96 -15.24 -10.09
C MET A 62 8.72 -15.31 -9.18
N PRO A 63 8.50 -16.43 -8.47
CA PRO A 63 7.33 -16.61 -7.59
C PRO A 63 7.24 -15.55 -6.48
N LEU A 64 8.37 -14.96 -6.06
CA LEU A 64 8.41 -13.88 -5.07
C LEU A 64 7.68 -12.61 -5.53
N ILE A 65 7.54 -12.36 -6.83
CA ILE A 65 6.76 -11.22 -7.36
C ILE A 65 5.27 -11.35 -7.03
N MET A 66 4.77 -12.57 -6.78
CA MET A 66 3.39 -12.78 -6.37
C MET A 66 3.12 -12.34 -4.94
N ILE A 67 4.13 -12.35 -4.05
CA ILE A 67 3.96 -12.01 -2.64
C ILE A 67 3.44 -10.56 -2.47
N PRO A 68 4.06 -9.54 -3.09
CA PRO A 68 3.50 -8.18 -3.11
C PRO A 68 2.09 -8.12 -3.68
N ALA A 69 1.80 -8.88 -4.74
CA ALA A 69 0.48 -8.87 -5.40
C ALA A 69 -0.67 -9.29 -4.47
N PHE A 70 -0.40 -10.15 -3.46
CA PHE A 70 -1.39 -10.57 -2.47
C PHE A 70 -1.31 -9.76 -1.16
N LEU A 71 -0.10 -9.43 -0.70
CA LEU A 71 0.08 -8.69 0.56
C LEU A 71 -0.43 -7.26 0.46
N VAL A 72 -0.21 -6.57 -0.68
CA VAL A 72 -0.63 -5.18 -0.84
C VAL A 72 -2.15 -5.03 -0.72
N PRO A 73 -3.00 -5.82 -1.42
CA PRO A 73 -4.45 -5.84 -1.18
C PRO A 73 -4.84 -6.06 0.29
N MET A 74 -4.19 -7.00 0.97
CA MET A 74 -4.45 -7.28 2.37
C MET A 74 -4.14 -6.08 3.29
N PHE A 75 -3.02 -5.40 3.06
CA PHE A 75 -2.65 -4.21 3.82
C PHE A 75 -3.65 -3.06 3.63
N ILE A 76 -4.25 -2.92 2.45
CA ILE A 76 -5.29 -1.90 2.21
C ILE A 76 -6.53 -2.20 3.04
N LEU A 77 -6.98 -3.46 3.07
CA LEU A 77 -8.11 -3.85 3.92
C LEU A 77 -7.83 -3.52 5.39
N MET A 78 -6.62 -3.77 5.87
CA MET A 78 -6.21 -3.38 7.21
C MET A 78 -6.25 -1.86 7.42
N LEU A 79 -5.78 -1.05 6.46
CA LEU A 79 -5.82 0.41 6.52
C LEU A 79 -7.27 0.94 6.54
N LEU A 80 -8.16 0.36 5.75
CA LEU A 80 -9.59 0.71 5.73
C LEU A 80 -10.30 0.36 7.05
N LEU A 81 -10.01 -0.81 7.61
CA LEU A 81 -10.54 -1.22 8.92
C LEU A 81 -10.01 -0.32 10.04
N GLN A 82 -8.73 0.04 10.01
CA GLN A 82 -8.15 1.00 10.95
C GLN A 82 -8.82 2.37 10.85
N TRP A 83 -9.12 2.84 9.64
CA TRP A 83 -9.80 4.11 9.43
C TRP A 83 -11.18 4.16 10.09
N GLN A 84 -11.96 3.08 9.97
CA GLN A 84 -13.25 2.96 10.65
C GLN A 84 -13.09 2.97 12.17
N ARG A 85 -12.09 2.24 12.70
CA ARG A 85 -11.84 2.11 14.14
C ARG A 85 -11.32 3.38 14.81
N VAL A 86 -10.64 4.27 14.08
CA VAL A 86 -10.17 5.56 14.61
C VAL A 86 -11.23 6.67 14.43
N ARG A 87 -12.31 6.41 13.67
CA ARG A 87 -13.45 7.32 13.52
C ARG A 87 -14.57 7.07 14.54
N GLY A 88 -14.82 5.81 14.89
CA GLY A 88 -15.70 5.43 16.02
C GLY A 88 -15.01 5.65 17.35
#